data_AF-A0A507BJD3-F1
#
_entry.id   AF-A0A507BJD3-F1
#
_cell.length_a   1.000
_cell.length_b   1.000
_cell.length_c   1.000
_cell.angle_alpha   90.00
_cell.angle_beta   90.00
_cell.angle_gamma   90.00
#
_symmetry.space_group_name_H-M   'P 1'
#
loop_
_entity.id
_entity.type
_entity.pdbx_description
1 polymer ?
#
loop_
_entity_poly.entity_id
_entity_poly.type
_entity_poly.pdbx_seq_one_letter_code
_entity_poly.pdbx_strand_id
1 'polypeptide(L)'
;MDVINFISKADGLPDADISAPGAKHQHGAATHYACGPRLHEYLREIGKILKQYDAFSVSEMHSVNDPKQVIKSVGESRGELDMIFSLEMLERMAGSDEAVLAIARKQYKLKSRHNARTPDQWDSNRNAGFSNGTPWIKVNDDFTYCNAASRVANPGSVLKLWRSCLALRNDLRDVITYGDFELIDAEHDHIFAYSRTNCNWKAQAVTVCSSRETRVS
;
A
#
# COMPACT_ATOMS: atom_id res chain seq x y z
N MET A 1 -10.33 5.13 -1.05
CA MET A 1 -10.39 5.15 0.42
C MET A 1 -10.52 3.73 0.93
N ASP A 2 -9.81 3.40 2.01
CA ASP A 2 -9.71 2.03 2.55
C ASP A 2 -10.92 1.71 3.44
N VAL A 3 -11.59 0.57 3.20
CA VAL A 3 -12.75 0.06 3.96
C VAL A 3 -13.76 1.15 4.35
N ILE A 4 -14.22 1.91 3.36
CA ILE A 4 -14.99 3.14 3.58
C ILE A 4 -16.33 2.88 4.26
N ASN A 5 -16.87 1.68 4.15
CA ASN A 5 -18.18 1.35 4.69
C ASN A 5 -18.23 1.19 6.22
N PHE A 6 -17.08 1.27 6.90
CA PHE A 6 -17.01 1.14 8.37
C PHE A 6 -17.13 2.48 9.11
N ILE A 7 -17.28 3.58 8.38
CA ILE A 7 -17.42 4.93 8.95
C ILE A 7 -18.76 5.15 9.67
N SER A 8 -19.74 4.29 9.43
CA SER A 8 -21.03 4.33 10.11
C SER A 8 -21.25 3.06 10.90
N LYS A 9 -21.44 3.20 12.21
CA LYS A 9 -21.68 2.11 13.17
C LYS A 9 -23.10 2.22 13.74
N ALA A 10 -23.64 1.12 14.22
CA ALA A 10 -24.90 1.08 14.93
C ALA A 10 -24.84 1.89 16.23
N ASP A 11 -25.93 2.58 16.54
CA ASP A 11 -26.04 3.37 17.77
C ASP A 11 -25.94 2.46 19.01
N GLY A 12 -25.31 2.97 20.06
CA GLY A 12 -25.13 2.23 21.32
C GLY A 12 -24.06 1.13 21.28
N LEU A 13 -23.42 0.89 20.12
CA LEU A 13 -22.36 -0.12 19.94
C LEU A 13 -22.76 -1.50 20.54
N PRO A 14 -23.86 -2.10 20.06
CA PRO A 14 -24.37 -3.34 20.63
C PRO A 14 -23.36 -4.48 20.48
N ASP A 15 -23.40 -5.41 21.44
CA ASP A 15 -22.67 -6.66 21.34
C ASP A 15 -23.16 -7.50 20.17
N ALA A 16 -22.23 -8.18 19.50
CA ALA A 16 -22.55 -9.07 18.41
C ALA A 16 -23.16 -10.38 18.92
N ASP A 17 -24.07 -10.95 18.13
CA ASP A 17 -24.63 -12.27 18.41
C ASP A 17 -23.54 -13.35 18.51
N ILE A 18 -23.73 -14.28 19.45
CA ILE A 18 -22.85 -15.45 19.59
C ILE A 18 -23.21 -16.47 18.49
N SER A 19 -22.55 -16.33 17.35
CA SER A 19 -22.71 -17.23 16.20
C SER A 19 -21.91 -18.54 16.30
N ALA A 20 -20.81 -18.54 17.06
CA ALA A 20 -19.90 -19.67 17.21
C ALA A 20 -19.59 -19.92 18.71
N PRO A 21 -20.43 -20.71 19.41
CA PRO A 21 -20.23 -21.02 20.82
C PRO A 21 -18.86 -21.66 21.07
N GLY A 22 -18.09 -21.11 22.01
CA GLY A 22 -16.74 -21.58 22.36
C GLY A 22 -15.60 -20.96 21.54
N ALA A 23 -15.90 -20.21 20.47
CA ALA A 23 -14.88 -19.42 19.78
C ALA A 23 -14.53 -18.15 20.58
N LYS A 24 -13.23 -17.85 20.69
CA LYS A 24 -12.75 -16.63 21.38
C LYS A 24 -13.23 -15.34 20.71
N HIS A 25 -13.46 -15.36 19.39
CA HIS A 25 -13.89 -14.20 18.62
C HIS A 25 -15.13 -14.55 17.79
N GLN A 26 -16.06 -13.61 17.67
CA GLN A 26 -17.29 -13.75 16.88
C GLN A 26 -17.17 -12.91 15.60
N HIS A 27 -17.48 -13.51 14.45
CA HIS A 27 -17.38 -12.83 13.14
C HIS A 27 -18.64 -12.02 12.78
N GLY A 28 -19.74 -12.18 13.52
CA GLY A 28 -21.03 -11.53 13.26
C GLY A 28 -21.06 -10.02 13.48
N ALA A 29 -20.06 -9.45 14.16
CA ALA A 29 -20.05 -8.02 14.52
C ALA A 29 -20.09 -7.06 13.31
N ALA A 30 -19.71 -7.53 12.11
CA ALA A 30 -19.76 -6.73 10.90
C ALA A 30 -21.16 -6.20 10.58
N THR A 31 -22.24 -6.87 11.01
CA THR A 31 -23.61 -6.35 10.87
C THR A 31 -23.85 -5.04 11.61
N HIS A 32 -23.04 -4.74 12.64
CA HIS A 32 -23.17 -3.53 13.45
C HIS A 32 -22.22 -2.40 13.04
N TYR A 33 -21.15 -2.69 12.28
CA TYR A 33 -20.18 -1.67 11.87
C TYR A 33 -19.98 -1.54 10.37
N ALA A 34 -20.40 -2.51 9.55
CA ALA A 34 -20.32 -2.45 8.10
C ALA A 34 -21.65 -1.91 7.54
N CYS A 35 -21.58 -0.81 6.79
CA CYS A 35 -22.77 -0.17 6.19
C CYS A 35 -23.83 0.27 7.21
N GLY A 36 -23.39 0.90 8.31
CA GLY A 36 -24.28 1.43 9.33
C GLY A 36 -25.26 2.51 8.82
N PRO A 37 -26.20 2.93 9.68
CA PRO A 37 -27.40 3.69 9.28
C PRO A 37 -27.11 5.02 8.59
N ARG A 38 -25.97 5.65 8.90
CA ARG A 38 -25.53 6.94 8.37
C ARG A 38 -24.51 6.84 7.25
N LEU A 39 -24.19 5.63 6.75
CA LEU A 39 -23.16 5.44 5.72
C LEU A 39 -23.40 6.38 4.52
N HIS A 40 -24.57 6.31 3.92
CA HIS A 40 -24.89 7.09 2.72
C HIS A 40 -25.08 8.59 2.98
N GLU A 41 -25.21 9.01 4.24
CA GLU A 41 -25.14 10.43 4.60
C GLU A 41 -23.69 10.90 4.47
N TYR A 42 -22.77 10.21 5.14
CA TYR A 42 -21.34 10.53 5.13
C TYR A 42 -20.73 10.41 3.74
N LEU A 43 -21.10 9.39 2.95
CA LEU A 43 -20.60 9.25 1.59
C LEU A 43 -21.01 10.42 0.69
N ARG A 44 -22.21 11.00 0.88
CA ARG A 44 -22.63 12.19 0.12
C ARG A 44 -21.87 13.44 0.56
N GLU A 45 -21.56 13.56 1.85
CA GLU A 45 -20.71 14.66 2.33
C GLU A 45 -19.30 14.58 1.76
N ILE A 46 -18.71 13.37 1.74
CA ILE A 46 -17.41 13.10 1.11
C ILE A 46 -17.47 13.42 -0.38
N GLY A 47 -18.49 12.92 -1.10
CA GLY A 47 -18.65 13.17 -2.54
C GLY A 47 -18.76 14.66 -2.88
N LYS A 48 -19.49 15.45 -2.07
CA LYS A 48 -19.55 16.92 -2.20
C LYS A 48 -18.20 17.59 -2.06
N ILE A 49 -17.32 17.09 -1.19
CA ILE A 49 -15.97 17.62 -1.00
C ILE A 49 -15.12 17.24 -2.21
N LEU A 50 -15.09 15.96 -2.61
CA LEU A 50 -14.27 15.47 -3.71
C LEU A 50 -14.61 16.16 -5.04
N LYS A 51 -15.89 16.46 -5.27
CA LYS A 51 -16.34 17.20 -6.45
C LYS A 51 -15.77 18.62 -6.54
N GLN A 52 -15.49 19.29 -5.41
CA GLN A 52 -14.88 20.62 -5.42
C GLN A 52 -13.44 20.62 -5.96
N TYR A 53 -12.79 19.45 -5.93
CA TYR A 53 -11.41 19.26 -6.38
C TYR A 53 -11.30 18.53 -7.72
N ASP A 54 -12.43 18.30 -8.41
CA ASP A 54 -12.48 17.46 -9.62
C ASP A 54 -11.79 16.10 -9.42
N ALA A 55 -11.97 15.54 -8.22
CA ALA A 55 -11.25 14.34 -7.79
C ALA A 55 -12.08 13.08 -8.06
N PHE A 56 -11.48 12.13 -8.80
CA PHE A 56 -12.05 10.80 -9.01
C PHE A 56 -11.83 9.91 -7.78
N SER A 57 -12.92 9.35 -7.25
CA SER A 57 -12.94 8.59 -6.01
C SER A 57 -13.00 7.08 -6.24
N VAL A 58 -11.96 6.38 -5.77
CA VAL A 58 -11.91 4.92 -5.75
C VAL A 58 -11.87 4.44 -4.31
N SER A 59 -12.79 3.57 -3.91
CA SER A 59 -12.86 3.07 -2.53
C SER A 59 -13.01 1.56 -2.42
N GLU A 60 -12.67 1.02 -1.27
CA GLU A 60 -12.87 -0.38 -0.92
C GLU A 60 -14.04 -0.51 0.07
N MET A 61 -14.92 -1.49 -0.15
CA MET A 61 -15.92 -1.89 0.85
C MET A 61 -15.74 -3.37 1.22
N HIS A 62 -15.75 -3.65 2.53
CA HIS A 62 -15.57 -4.99 3.09
C HIS A 62 -16.81 -5.45 3.87
N SER A 63 -17.03 -6.77 3.98
CA SER A 63 -18.15 -7.35 4.73
C SER A 63 -19.52 -6.82 4.29
N VAL A 64 -19.72 -6.69 2.97
CA VAL A 64 -20.97 -6.16 2.41
C VAL A 64 -21.88 -7.32 2.01
N ASN A 65 -22.89 -7.57 2.84
CA ASN A 65 -23.85 -8.66 2.62
C ASN A 65 -24.89 -8.34 1.54
N ASP A 66 -25.31 -7.07 1.43
CA ASP A 66 -26.31 -6.60 0.46
C ASP A 66 -25.64 -5.82 -0.68
N PRO A 67 -25.58 -6.37 -1.91
CA PRO A 67 -25.02 -5.69 -3.08
C PRO A 67 -25.66 -4.34 -3.38
N LYS A 68 -26.90 -4.09 -2.94
CA LYS A 68 -27.55 -2.79 -3.13
C LYS A 68 -26.83 -1.66 -2.40
N GLN A 69 -26.11 -1.95 -1.31
CA GLN A 69 -25.27 -0.98 -0.63
C GLN A 69 -24.12 -0.50 -1.53
N VAL A 70 -23.46 -1.42 -2.23
CA VAL A 70 -22.40 -1.08 -3.20
C VAL A 70 -22.97 -0.25 -4.34
N ILE A 71 -24.10 -0.68 -4.92
CA ILE A 71 -24.77 0.03 -6.03
C ILE A 71 -25.15 1.47 -5.63
N LYS A 72 -25.70 1.66 -4.43
CA LYS A 72 -26.05 3.01 -3.94
C LYS A 72 -24.82 3.88 -3.75
N SER A 73 -23.71 3.32 -3.26
CA SER A 73 -22.48 4.07 -3.01
C SER A 73 -21.81 4.57 -4.29
N VAL A 74 -22.05 3.93 -5.44
CA VAL A 74 -21.51 4.34 -6.76
C VAL A 74 -22.56 4.91 -7.71
N GLY A 75 -23.78 5.13 -7.24
CA GLY A 75 -24.85 5.64 -8.08
C GLY A 75 -24.58 7.08 -8.49
N GLU A 76 -24.40 7.34 -9.79
CA GLU A 76 -24.08 8.66 -10.34
C GLU A 76 -25.01 9.77 -9.80
N SER A 77 -26.32 9.53 -9.82
CA SER A 77 -27.34 10.47 -9.34
C SER A 77 -27.27 10.79 -7.84
N ARG A 78 -26.52 10.00 -7.06
CA ARG A 78 -26.39 10.15 -5.61
C ARG A 78 -25.19 11.00 -5.21
N GLY A 79 -24.20 11.15 -6.11
CA GLY A 79 -22.99 11.95 -5.86
C GLY A 79 -22.22 11.48 -4.62
N GLU A 80 -22.11 10.17 -4.43
CA GLU A 80 -21.40 9.55 -3.31
C GLU A 80 -19.94 9.25 -3.68
N LEU A 81 -19.69 8.13 -4.36
CA LEU A 81 -18.37 7.74 -4.87
C LEU A 81 -18.46 7.40 -6.36
N ASP A 82 -17.34 7.41 -7.07
CA ASP A 82 -17.27 7.09 -8.51
C ASP A 82 -17.08 5.60 -8.74
N MET A 83 -16.29 4.95 -7.88
CA MET A 83 -15.98 3.54 -8.00
C MET A 83 -15.75 2.87 -6.64
N ILE A 84 -16.25 1.64 -6.53
CA ILE A 84 -15.94 0.72 -5.43
C ILE A 84 -15.30 -0.55 -5.96
N PHE A 85 -14.23 -0.95 -5.30
CA PHE A 85 -13.57 -2.23 -5.45
C PHE A 85 -13.91 -3.10 -4.23
N SER A 86 -14.37 -4.33 -4.46
CA SER A 86 -14.65 -5.29 -3.38
C SER A 86 -14.02 -6.64 -3.71
N LEU A 87 -13.02 -7.02 -2.91
CA LEU A 87 -12.35 -8.32 -3.02
C LEU A 87 -13.32 -9.47 -2.75
N GLU A 88 -14.23 -9.31 -1.79
CA GLU A 88 -15.24 -10.31 -1.45
C GLU A 88 -16.22 -10.55 -2.61
N MET A 89 -16.62 -9.49 -3.33
CA MET A 89 -17.43 -9.66 -4.54
C MET A 89 -16.65 -10.38 -5.64
N LEU A 90 -15.35 -10.10 -5.82
CA LEU A 90 -14.49 -10.82 -6.75
C LEU A 90 -14.40 -12.32 -6.40
N GLU A 91 -14.25 -12.66 -5.12
CA GLU A 91 -14.26 -14.05 -4.65
C GLU A 91 -15.63 -14.72 -4.87
N ARG A 92 -16.73 -14.02 -4.54
CA ARG A 92 -18.10 -14.51 -4.78
C ARG A 92 -18.39 -14.71 -6.27
N MET A 93 -17.91 -13.82 -7.13
CA MET A 93 -18.08 -13.89 -8.58
C MET A 93 -17.19 -14.96 -9.22
N ALA A 94 -15.98 -15.18 -8.69
CA ALA A 94 -15.11 -16.28 -9.10
C ALA A 94 -15.71 -17.65 -8.72
N GLY A 95 -16.59 -17.69 -7.71
CA GLY A 95 -17.18 -18.92 -7.21
C GLY A 95 -16.11 -19.88 -6.68
N SER A 96 -16.30 -21.17 -6.92
CA SER A 96 -15.33 -22.22 -6.58
C SER A 96 -14.43 -22.61 -7.76
N ASP A 97 -14.38 -21.80 -8.83
CA ASP A 97 -13.49 -22.07 -9.96
C ASP A 97 -12.03 -21.77 -9.57
N GLU A 98 -11.27 -22.82 -9.34
CA GLU A 98 -9.89 -22.73 -8.89
C GLU A 98 -8.97 -22.04 -9.92
N ALA A 99 -9.28 -22.10 -11.22
CA ALA A 99 -8.49 -21.40 -12.23
C ALA A 99 -8.67 -19.88 -12.13
N VAL A 100 -9.91 -19.43 -11.94
CA VAL A 100 -10.21 -18.00 -11.73
C VAL A 100 -9.61 -17.52 -10.41
N LEU A 101 -9.76 -18.29 -9.33
CA LEU A 101 -9.16 -17.97 -8.02
C LEU A 101 -7.63 -17.93 -8.11
N ALA A 102 -6.98 -18.82 -8.87
CA ALA A 102 -5.54 -18.80 -9.08
C ALA A 102 -5.07 -17.52 -9.79
N ILE A 103 -5.80 -17.07 -10.82
CA ILE A 103 -5.53 -15.80 -11.51
C ILE A 103 -5.70 -14.63 -10.54
N ALA A 104 -6.80 -14.59 -9.79
CA ALA A 104 -7.07 -13.54 -8.80
C ALA A 104 -5.97 -13.47 -7.73
N ARG A 105 -5.58 -14.62 -7.14
CA ARG A 105 -4.49 -14.72 -6.16
C ARG A 105 -3.15 -14.28 -6.76
N LYS A 106 -2.85 -14.62 -8.01
CA LYS A 106 -1.63 -14.18 -8.71
C LYS A 106 -1.61 -12.67 -8.89
N GLN A 107 -2.70 -12.08 -9.39
CA GLN A 107 -2.80 -10.62 -9.58
C GLN A 107 -2.72 -9.88 -8.24
N TYR A 108 -3.36 -10.41 -7.20
CA TYR A 108 -3.26 -9.90 -5.84
C TYR A 108 -1.81 -9.89 -5.35
N LYS A 109 -1.08 -11.01 -5.44
CA LYS A 109 0.33 -11.06 -5.03
C LYS A 109 1.23 -10.06 -5.75
N LEU A 110 0.95 -9.76 -7.03
CA LEU A 110 1.76 -8.82 -7.81
C LEU A 110 1.51 -7.35 -7.46
N LYS A 111 0.25 -7.00 -7.19
CA LYS A 111 -0.18 -5.59 -7.09
C LYS A 111 -0.52 -5.15 -5.68
N SER A 112 -0.63 -6.10 -4.75
CA SER A 112 -1.11 -5.80 -3.41
C SER A 112 -0.10 -4.96 -2.64
N ARG A 113 -0.63 -3.94 -1.96
CA ARG A 113 0.09 -3.15 -0.94
C ARG A 113 0.71 -4.01 0.15
N HIS A 114 0.22 -5.24 0.34
CA HIS A 114 0.77 -6.16 1.34
C HIS A 114 2.23 -6.55 1.09
N ASN A 115 2.73 -6.44 -0.15
CA ASN A 115 4.16 -6.62 -0.43
C ASN A 115 5.06 -5.65 0.36
N ALA A 116 4.56 -4.47 0.72
CA ALA A 116 5.28 -3.48 1.52
C ALA A 116 4.91 -3.52 3.02
N ARG A 117 4.13 -4.50 3.45
CA ARG A 117 3.62 -4.63 4.84
C ARG A 117 4.03 -5.93 5.51
N THR A 118 4.80 -6.78 4.84
CA THR A 118 5.42 -7.93 5.48
C THR A 118 6.28 -7.43 6.64
N PRO A 119 6.31 -8.14 7.78
CA PRO A 119 7.08 -7.69 8.93
C PRO A 119 8.56 -7.40 8.61
N ASP A 120 9.12 -6.40 9.29
CA ASP A 120 10.54 -6.04 9.13
C ASP A 120 11.46 -7.21 9.46
N GLN A 121 12.53 -7.33 8.67
CA GLN A 121 13.50 -8.42 8.75
C GLN A 121 14.73 -8.00 9.55
N TRP A 122 14.68 -8.10 10.88
CA TRP A 122 15.76 -7.67 11.77
C TRP A 122 16.95 -8.63 11.77
N ASP A 123 16.69 -9.92 11.89
CA ASP A 123 17.70 -10.98 11.95
C ASP A 123 17.23 -12.27 11.25
N SER A 124 18.02 -13.35 11.37
CA SER A 124 17.71 -14.68 10.82
C SER A 124 16.96 -15.60 11.79
N ASN A 125 16.51 -15.10 12.94
CA ASN A 125 15.78 -15.89 13.93
C ASN A 125 14.30 -16.00 13.56
N ARG A 126 13.52 -16.71 14.38
CA ARG A 126 12.08 -16.91 14.16
C ARG A 126 11.37 -15.57 13.89
N ASN A 127 10.56 -15.52 12.84
CA ASN A 127 9.89 -14.31 12.34
C ASN A 127 10.84 -13.13 12.08
N ALA A 128 12.08 -13.40 11.68
CA ALA A 128 13.11 -12.41 11.45
C ALA A 128 13.37 -11.45 12.62
N GLY A 129 13.14 -11.90 13.86
CA GLY A 129 13.29 -11.08 15.06
C GLY A 129 12.17 -10.04 15.26
N PHE A 130 11.15 -10.00 14.39
CA PHE A 130 10.03 -9.07 14.49
C PHE A 130 9.11 -9.36 15.68
N SER A 131 8.86 -10.64 15.98
CA SER A 131 7.94 -11.03 17.05
C SER A 131 8.21 -12.44 17.56
N ASN A 132 8.06 -12.62 18.87
CA ASN A 132 8.02 -13.94 19.51
C ASN A 132 6.67 -14.68 19.28
N GLY A 133 5.62 -13.98 18.83
CA GLY A 133 4.30 -14.55 18.58
C GLY A 133 4.10 -15.06 17.15
N THR A 134 2.85 -15.08 16.68
CA THR A 134 2.53 -15.28 15.26
C THR A 134 2.28 -13.90 14.65
N PRO A 135 3.10 -13.44 13.70
CA PRO A 135 2.88 -12.17 13.02
C PRO A 135 1.53 -12.16 12.29
N TRP A 136 0.91 -10.98 12.22
CA TRP A 136 -0.38 -10.77 11.57
C TRP A 136 -0.34 -11.01 10.04
N ILE A 137 0.85 -10.91 9.43
CA ILE A 137 1.18 -11.34 8.07
C ILE A 137 2.49 -12.13 8.12
N LYS A 138 2.59 -13.21 7.33
CA LYS A 138 3.82 -14.02 7.21
C LYS A 138 5.02 -13.15 6.81
N VAL A 139 6.16 -13.37 7.47
CA VAL A 139 7.45 -12.78 7.04
C VAL A 139 7.84 -13.34 5.68
N ASN A 140 8.51 -12.53 4.85
CA ASN A 140 9.05 -13.01 3.58
C ASN A 140 10.10 -14.10 3.83
N ASP A 141 10.16 -15.11 2.97
CA ASP A 141 11.00 -16.30 3.16
C ASP A 141 12.50 -16.01 3.04
N ASP A 142 12.87 -14.87 2.46
CA ASP A 142 14.25 -14.43 2.29
C ASP A 142 14.92 -13.86 3.56
N PHE A 143 14.20 -13.76 4.68
CA PHE A 143 14.72 -13.17 5.92
C PHE A 143 15.98 -13.84 6.47
N THR A 144 16.20 -15.11 6.13
CA THR A 144 17.38 -15.87 6.53
C THR A 144 18.69 -15.28 5.98
N TYR A 145 18.65 -14.61 4.82
CA TYR A 145 19.83 -13.98 4.20
C TYR A 145 19.66 -12.48 3.93
N CYS A 146 18.42 -11.98 3.80
CA CYS A 146 18.10 -10.57 3.67
C CYS A 146 17.55 -10.03 5.00
N ASN A 147 18.41 -9.56 5.90
CA ASN A 147 17.98 -8.98 7.17
C ASN A 147 18.93 -7.87 7.64
N ALA A 148 18.48 -7.00 8.52
CA ALA A 148 19.27 -5.85 8.98
C ALA A 148 20.61 -6.28 9.59
N ALA A 149 20.61 -7.30 10.45
CA ALA A 149 21.82 -7.82 11.11
C ALA A 149 22.91 -8.23 10.10
N SER A 150 22.54 -8.94 9.02
CA SER A 150 23.49 -9.37 7.98
C SER A 150 24.01 -8.21 7.11
N ARG A 151 23.25 -7.11 7.02
CA ARG A 151 23.64 -5.93 6.21
C ARG A 151 24.46 -4.91 6.98
N VAL A 152 24.31 -4.78 8.30
CA VAL A 152 24.98 -3.74 9.11
C VAL A 152 26.50 -3.81 9.00
N ALA A 153 27.09 -5.01 9.11
CA ALA A 153 28.55 -5.20 9.04
C ALA A 153 29.06 -5.37 7.59
N ASN A 154 28.17 -5.50 6.61
CA ASN A 154 28.55 -5.76 5.22
C ASN A 154 28.80 -4.44 4.47
N PRO A 155 30.05 -4.14 4.06
CA PRO A 155 30.38 -2.91 3.37
C PRO A 155 29.78 -2.81 1.96
N GLY A 156 29.45 -3.94 1.33
CA GLY A 156 28.77 -4.02 0.03
C GLY A 156 27.24 -4.05 0.14
N SER A 157 26.68 -3.82 1.33
CA SER A 157 25.23 -3.86 1.51
C SER A 157 24.51 -2.62 0.98
N VAL A 158 23.25 -2.80 0.60
CA VAL A 158 22.32 -1.70 0.29
C VAL A 158 22.21 -0.73 1.47
N LEU A 159 22.24 -1.22 2.72
CA LEU A 159 22.22 -0.37 3.91
C LEU A 159 23.45 0.56 3.98
N LYS A 160 24.64 0.04 3.67
CA LYS A 160 25.87 0.86 3.63
C LYS A 160 25.80 1.90 2.52
N LEU A 161 25.30 1.53 1.34
CA LEU A 161 25.05 2.45 0.23
C LEU A 161 24.14 3.61 0.67
N TRP A 162 22.98 3.31 1.28
CA TRP A 162 22.05 4.33 1.77
C TRP A 162 22.69 5.27 2.81
N ARG A 163 23.45 4.73 3.76
CA ARG A 163 24.19 5.55 4.74
C ARG A 163 25.18 6.48 4.05
N SER A 164 25.91 6.01 3.04
CA SER A 164 26.83 6.84 2.26
C SER A 164 26.11 7.92 1.46
N CYS A 165 24.98 7.60 0.82
CA CYS A 165 24.16 8.58 0.09
C CYS A 165 23.61 9.68 1.01
N LEU A 166 23.16 9.31 2.22
CA LEU A 166 22.67 10.28 3.22
C LEU A 166 23.80 11.16 3.75
N ALA A 167 24.99 10.58 4.02
CA ALA A 167 26.17 11.36 4.39
C ALA A 167 26.55 12.36 3.28
N LEU A 168 26.64 11.90 2.03
CA LEU A 168 26.93 12.75 0.88
C LEU A 168 25.89 13.88 0.71
N ARG A 169 24.60 13.56 0.90
CA ARG A 169 23.52 14.56 0.84
C ARG A 169 23.68 15.64 1.92
N ASN A 170 24.16 15.27 3.11
CA ASN A 170 24.40 16.21 4.20
C ASN A 170 25.68 17.03 3.96
N ASP A 171 26.77 16.38 3.56
CA ASP A 171 28.07 17.03 3.31
C ASP A 171 27.99 18.00 2.13
N LEU A 172 27.22 17.66 1.09
CA LEU A 172 27.01 18.46 -0.12
C LEU A 172 25.61 19.07 -0.17
N ARG A 173 25.08 19.53 0.96
CA ARG A 173 23.70 20.05 1.07
C ARG A 173 23.40 21.15 0.06
N ASP A 174 24.34 22.06 -0.18
CA ASP A 174 24.19 23.19 -1.11
C ASP A 174 24.09 22.79 -2.58
N VAL A 175 24.49 21.55 -2.92
CA VAL A 175 24.41 21.00 -4.28
C VAL A 175 23.31 19.93 -4.34
N ILE A 176 23.37 18.92 -3.50
CA ILE A 176 22.48 17.74 -3.54
C ILE A 176 21.08 18.06 -3.00
N THR A 177 20.95 18.93 -2.00
CA THR A 177 19.63 19.31 -1.47
C THR A 177 19.12 20.57 -2.16
N TYR A 178 19.92 21.64 -2.19
CA TYR A 178 19.47 22.96 -2.65
C TYR A 178 19.94 23.38 -4.04
N GLY A 179 20.85 22.64 -4.67
CA GLY A 179 21.34 23.00 -5.99
C GLY A 179 20.25 22.89 -7.06
N ASP A 180 20.35 23.71 -8.10
CA ASP A 180 19.45 23.69 -9.25
C ASP A 180 19.55 22.32 -9.95
N PHE A 181 18.44 21.85 -10.50
CA PHE A 181 18.34 20.57 -11.19
C PHE A 181 18.18 20.79 -12.69
N GLU A 182 18.98 20.09 -13.49
CA GLU A 182 18.89 20.11 -14.95
C GLU A 182 19.05 18.70 -15.51
N LEU A 183 18.09 18.27 -16.33
CA LEU A 183 18.19 17.02 -17.08
C LEU A 183 19.23 17.17 -18.19
N ILE A 184 20.13 16.20 -18.30
CA ILE A 184 21.18 16.22 -19.33
C ILE A 184 20.63 15.73 -20.67
N ASP A 185 19.87 14.64 -20.65
CA ASP A 185 19.19 14.09 -21.81
C ASP A 185 17.86 13.47 -21.37
N ALA A 186 16.77 14.19 -21.63
CA ALA A 186 15.43 13.79 -21.22
C ALA A 186 14.82 12.72 -22.14
N GLU A 187 15.35 12.56 -23.35
CA GLU A 187 14.82 11.64 -24.36
C GLU A 187 15.57 10.30 -24.38
N HIS A 188 16.65 10.17 -23.61
CA HIS A 188 17.45 8.94 -23.60
C HIS A 188 16.74 7.78 -22.90
N ASP A 189 16.33 6.77 -23.68
CA ASP A 189 15.52 5.63 -23.21
C ASP A 189 16.17 4.73 -22.13
N HIS A 190 17.50 4.72 -22.04
CA HIS A 190 18.25 3.82 -21.15
C HIS A 190 19.13 4.49 -20.09
N ILE A 191 19.25 5.82 -20.13
CA ILE A 191 20.14 6.57 -19.25
C ILE A 191 19.35 7.73 -18.67
N PHE A 192 19.21 7.74 -17.35
CA PHE A 192 18.70 8.88 -16.64
C PHE A 192 19.88 9.65 -16.05
N ALA A 193 20.17 10.81 -16.64
CA ALA A 193 21.29 11.66 -16.24
C ALA A 193 20.81 13.08 -15.95
N TYR A 194 21.25 13.63 -14.82
CA TYR A 194 20.97 15.00 -14.43
C TYR A 194 22.15 15.63 -13.70
N SER A 195 22.25 16.95 -13.80
CA SER A 195 23.20 17.76 -13.05
C SER A 195 22.52 18.42 -11.84
N ARG A 196 23.31 18.65 -10.80
CA ARG A 196 22.97 19.51 -9.67
C ARG A 196 24.06 20.56 -9.51
N THR A 197 23.67 21.83 -9.46
CA THR A 197 24.62 22.96 -9.44
C THR A 197 24.25 23.95 -8.34
N ASN A 198 25.24 24.42 -7.57
CA ASN A 198 24.99 25.49 -6.60
C ASN A 198 24.94 26.86 -7.29
N CYS A 199 24.29 27.84 -6.65
CA CYS A 199 24.08 29.19 -7.18
C CYS A 199 25.36 29.94 -7.61
N ASN A 200 26.54 29.52 -7.11
CA ASN A 200 27.82 30.14 -7.43
C ASN A 200 28.63 29.40 -8.50
N TRP A 201 28.07 28.34 -9.13
CA TRP A 201 28.73 27.52 -10.17
C TRP A 201 30.08 26.92 -9.76
N LYS A 202 30.37 26.82 -8.46
CA LYS A 202 31.65 26.31 -7.93
C LYS A 202 31.66 24.80 -7.70
N ALA A 203 30.49 24.18 -7.60
CA ALA A 203 30.37 22.74 -7.40
C ALA A 203 29.22 22.20 -8.24
N GLN A 204 29.51 21.12 -8.97
CA GLN A 204 28.56 20.37 -9.78
C GLN A 204 28.60 18.90 -9.38
N ALA A 205 27.44 18.26 -9.29
CA ALA A 205 27.32 16.82 -9.16
C ALA A 205 26.51 16.28 -10.34
N VAL A 206 27.00 15.23 -11.00
CA VAL A 206 26.27 14.52 -12.04
C VAL A 206 25.83 13.17 -11.49
N THR A 207 24.53 12.90 -11.53
CA THR A 207 24.00 11.58 -11.18
C THR A 207 23.62 10.87 -12.48
N VAL A 208 24.15 9.66 -12.68
CA VAL A 208 23.84 8.82 -13.84
C VAL A 208 23.28 7.49 -13.35
N CYS A 209 22.05 7.19 -13.74
CA CYS A 209 21.45 5.88 -13.57
C CYS A 209 21.32 5.23 -14.95
N SER A 210 21.95 4.08 -15.14
CA SER A 210 21.84 3.29 -16.37
C SER A 210 21.12 1.99 -16.06
N SER A 211 20.10 1.67 -16.86
CA SER A 211 19.48 0.36 -16.86
C SER A 211 19.95 -0.41 -18.10
N ARG A 212 20.50 -1.60 -17.90
CA ARG A 212 20.63 -2.58 -18.99
C ARG A 212 19.51 -3.59 -18.81
N GLU A 213 18.74 -3.83 -19.88
CA GLU A 213 17.86 -5.00 -19.90
C GLU A 213 18.72 -6.25 -19.76
N THR A 214 18.66 -6.87 -18.60
CA THR A 214 19.18 -8.22 -18.42
C THR A 214 17.95 -9.10 -18.49
N ARG A 215 17.77 -9.84 -19.59
CA ARG A 215 16.74 -10.89 -19.65
C ARG A 215 17.03 -11.85 -18.49
N VAL A 216 16.18 -11.83 -17.47
CA VAL A 216 16.16 -12.88 -16.46
C VAL A 216 15.56 -14.10 -17.16
N SER A 217 16.42 -15.00 -17.61
CA SER A 217 16.06 -16.29 -18.25
C SER A 217 15.38 -17.22 -17.28
#